data_AF-A0A7S3VVH1-F1
#
_entry.id   AF-A0A7S3VVH1-F1
#
_cell.length_a   1.000
_cell.length_b   1.000
_cell.length_c   1.000
_cell.angle_alpha   90.00
_cell.angle_beta   90.00
_cell.angle_gamma   90.00
#
_symmetry.space_group_name_H-M   'P 1'
#
loop_
_entity.id
_entity.type
_entity.pdbx_description
1 polymer ?
#
loop_
_entity_poly.entity_id
_entity_poly.type
_entity_poly.pdbx_seq_one_letter_code
_entity_poly.pdbx_strand_id
1 'polypeptide(L)'
;EDSDMLAALESLKTTPEERAERQKGKGNEAMRSREPHAASFAVERYSEGLAERPRDARLRATLLANRAAAHTSLKNWRRALDDAKEALAVRAEHEARAEPEGCAAAAAAAAGAE
;
A
#
# COMPACT_ATOMS: atom_id res chain seq x y z
N GLU A 1 -6.41 -30.87 20.09
CA GLU A 1 -6.05 -31.25 18.71
C GLU A 1 -6.90 -30.52 17.66
N ASP A 2 -8.14 -30.13 17.94
CA ASP A 2 -8.94 -29.28 17.02
C ASP A 2 -8.40 -27.83 16.86
N SER A 3 -7.70 -27.30 17.87
CA SER A 3 -7.10 -25.96 17.82
C SER A 3 -6.00 -25.83 16.77
N ASP A 4 -5.21 -26.89 16.58
CA ASP A 4 -4.10 -26.89 15.61
C ASP A 4 -4.62 -27.11 14.18
N MET A 5 -5.70 -27.90 14.03
CA MET A 5 -6.38 -28.08 12.75
C MET A 5 -7.12 -26.82 12.31
N LEU A 6 -7.75 -26.09 13.24
CA LEU A 6 -8.35 -24.77 12.98
C LEU A 6 -7.29 -23.73 12.60
N ALA A 7 -6.15 -23.69 13.31
CA ALA A 7 -5.03 -22.82 12.97
C ALA A 7 -4.43 -23.15 11.57
N ALA A 8 -4.37 -24.43 11.19
CA ALA A 8 -3.96 -24.85 9.86
C ALA A 8 -4.96 -24.43 8.77
N LEU A 9 -6.27 -24.55 9.04
CA LEU A 9 -7.35 -24.11 8.13
C LEU A 9 -7.42 -22.57 8.00
N GLU A 10 -7.10 -21.86 9.09
CA GLU A 10 -6.98 -20.40 9.12
C GLU A 10 -5.73 -19.94 8.36
N SER A 11 -4.60 -20.66 8.49
CA SER A 11 -3.40 -20.40 7.68
C SER A 11 -3.64 -20.55 6.18
N LEU A 12 -4.48 -21.50 5.77
CA LEU A 12 -4.90 -21.70 4.38
C LEU A 12 -5.86 -20.61 3.88
N LYS A 13 -6.58 -19.95 4.80
CA LYS A 13 -7.50 -18.85 4.51
C LYS A 13 -6.88 -17.48 4.59
N THR A 14 -5.68 -17.32 5.17
CA THR A 14 -5.01 -16.01 5.21
C THR A 14 -4.69 -15.55 3.79
N THR A 15 -5.62 -14.78 3.25
CA THR A 15 -5.50 -14.18 1.94
C THR A 15 -4.26 -13.29 1.91
N PRO A 16 -3.58 -13.15 0.75
CA PRO A 16 -2.47 -12.21 0.63
C PRO A 16 -2.91 -10.79 1.05
N GLU A 17 -4.18 -10.45 0.87
CA GLU A 17 -4.80 -9.23 1.39
C GLU A 17 -4.76 -9.14 2.92
N GLU A 18 -5.24 -10.16 3.65
CA GLU A 18 -5.21 -10.14 5.13
C GLU A 18 -3.80 -10.10 5.71
N ARG A 19 -2.83 -10.79 5.08
CA ARG A 19 -1.43 -10.72 5.51
C ARG A 19 -0.88 -9.30 5.35
N ALA A 20 -1.16 -8.68 4.21
CA ALA A 20 -0.78 -7.30 3.92
C ALA A 20 -1.48 -6.30 4.87
N GLU A 21 -2.73 -6.54 5.24
CA GLU A 21 -3.50 -5.72 6.18
C GLU A 21 -2.99 -5.83 7.62
N ARG A 22 -2.71 -7.06 8.09
CA ARG A 22 -2.06 -7.27 9.39
C ARG A 22 -0.73 -6.53 9.47
N GLN A 23 0.00 -6.53 8.36
CA GLN A 23 1.29 -5.87 8.27
C GLN A 23 1.16 -4.33 8.24
N LYS A 24 0.14 -3.82 7.55
CA LYS A 24 -0.28 -2.41 7.62
C LYS A 24 -0.55 -1.99 9.07
N GLY A 25 -1.25 -2.82 9.83
CA GLY A 25 -1.55 -2.60 11.25
C GLY A 25 -0.29 -2.42 12.08
N LYS A 26 0.66 -3.37 11.98
CA LYS A 26 1.94 -3.31 12.69
C LYS A 26 2.76 -2.07 12.33
N GLY A 27 2.80 -1.70 11.05
CA GLY A 27 3.49 -0.49 10.60
C GLY A 27 2.85 0.78 11.17
N ASN A 28 1.52 0.84 11.25
CA ASN A 28 0.79 1.98 11.80
C ASN A 28 1.02 2.12 13.31
N GLU A 29 1.02 1.00 14.03
CA GLU A 29 1.35 0.99 15.46
C GLU A 29 2.78 1.49 15.70
N ALA A 30 3.75 1.04 14.90
CA ALA A 30 5.12 1.54 14.97
C ALA A 30 5.19 3.05 14.66
N MET A 31 4.45 3.56 13.67
CA MET A 31 4.41 4.99 13.38
C MET A 31 3.76 5.84 14.50
N ARG A 32 2.90 5.24 15.33
CA ARG A 32 2.34 5.89 16.53
C ARG A 32 3.33 5.89 17.69
N SER A 33 4.22 4.90 17.75
CA SER A 33 5.31 4.89 18.72
C SER A 33 6.26 6.05 18.47
N ARG A 34 6.68 6.73 19.55
CA ARG A 34 7.68 7.83 19.49
C ARG A 34 9.13 7.33 19.41
N GLU A 35 9.32 6.04 19.14
CA GLU A 35 10.64 5.43 19.14
C GLU A 35 11.44 5.80 17.89
N PRO A 36 12.75 6.08 18.02
CA PRO A 36 13.58 6.51 16.90
C PRO A 36 13.72 5.43 15.81
N HIS A 37 13.55 4.15 16.16
CA HIS A 37 13.66 3.02 15.23
C HIS A 37 12.31 2.61 14.63
N ALA A 38 11.21 3.20 15.11
CA ALA A 38 9.87 2.77 14.72
C ALA A 38 9.56 3.08 13.26
N ALA A 39 10.08 4.20 12.73
CA ALA A 39 9.91 4.54 11.33
C ALA A 39 10.65 3.56 10.39
N SER A 40 11.85 3.09 10.78
CA SER A 40 12.58 2.06 10.01
C SER A 40 11.83 0.73 10.03
N PHE A 41 11.37 0.32 11.21
CA PHE A 41 10.56 -0.89 11.35
C PHE A 41 9.26 -0.78 10.55
N ALA A 42 8.57 0.36 10.56
CA ALA A 42 7.37 0.58 9.77
C ALA A 42 7.63 0.42 8.27
N VAL A 43 8.74 0.93 7.75
CA VAL A 43 9.15 0.73 6.34
C VAL A 43 9.31 -0.75 6.00
N GLU A 44 10.00 -1.52 6.85
CA GLU A 44 10.15 -2.96 6.66
C GLU A 44 8.78 -3.64 6.67
N ARG A 45 7.91 -3.22 7.61
CA ARG A 45 6.58 -3.78 7.70
C ARG A 45 5.79 -3.55 6.42
N TYR A 46 5.66 -2.31 5.98
CA TYR A 46 4.95 -2.01 4.73
C TYR A 46 5.57 -2.69 3.51
N SER A 47 6.89 -2.87 3.48
CA SER A 47 7.59 -3.57 2.38
C SER A 47 7.27 -5.06 2.34
N GLU A 48 7.21 -5.74 3.49
CA GLU A 48 6.72 -7.12 3.59
C GLU A 48 5.27 -7.21 3.09
N GLY A 49 4.40 -6.25 3.47
CA GLY A 49 3.01 -6.22 3.01
C GLY A 49 2.87 -6.03 1.50
N LEU A 50 3.76 -5.27 0.88
CA LEU A 50 3.82 -5.10 -0.58
C LEU A 50 4.38 -6.34 -1.29
N ALA A 51 5.29 -7.08 -0.65
CA ALA A 51 5.86 -8.32 -1.18
C ALA A 51 4.79 -9.42 -1.33
N GLU A 52 3.74 -9.39 -0.49
CA GLU A 52 2.59 -10.31 -0.59
C GLU A 52 1.73 -10.08 -1.84
N ARG A 53 1.97 -8.97 -2.58
CA ARG A 53 1.25 -8.61 -3.81
C ARG A 53 -0.28 -8.73 -3.65
N PRO A 54 -0.89 -7.96 -2.72
CA PRO A 54 -2.34 -7.96 -2.55
C PRO A 54 -3.02 -7.62 -3.87
N ARG A 55 -4.11 -8.32 -4.21
CA ARG A 55 -4.86 -8.07 -5.46
C ARG A 55 -5.64 -6.77 -5.38
N ASP A 56 -5.97 -6.33 -4.17
CA ASP A 56 -6.61 -5.04 -3.94
C ASP A 56 -5.61 -3.89 -4.15
N ALA A 57 -5.83 -3.15 -5.24
CA ALA A 57 -5.06 -1.97 -5.58
C ALA A 57 -5.22 -0.84 -4.55
N ARG A 58 -6.36 -0.74 -3.85
CA ARG A 58 -6.55 0.24 -2.76
C ARG A 58 -5.64 -0.07 -1.58
N LEU A 59 -5.56 -1.33 -1.19
CA LEU A 59 -4.66 -1.78 -0.12
C LEU A 59 -3.20 -1.54 -0.51
N ARG A 60 -2.81 -1.89 -1.75
CA ARG A 60 -1.47 -1.65 -2.28
C ARG A 60 -1.10 -0.16 -2.28
N ALA A 61 -2.00 0.71 -2.77
CA ALA A 61 -1.79 2.16 -2.75
C ALA A 61 -1.65 2.71 -1.32
N THR A 62 -2.45 2.19 -0.38
CA THR A 62 -2.39 2.58 1.04
C THR A 62 -1.04 2.19 1.66
N LEU A 63 -0.55 0.98 1.38
CA LEU A 63 0.76 0.53 1.85
C LEU A 63 1.90 1.39 1.32
N LEU A 64 1.87 1.73 0.04
CA LEU A 64 2.87 2.63 -0.59
C LEU A 64 2.82 4.02 0.03
N ALA A 65 1.63 4.60 0.21
CA ALA A 65 1.48 5.91 0.85
C ALA A 65 1.99 5.92 2.30
N ASN A 66 1.72 4.86 3.05
CA ASN A 66 2.20 4.73 4.43
C ASN A 66 3.73 4.50 4.50
N ARG A 67 4.30 3.76 3.55
CA ARG A 67 5.77 3.61 3.41
C ARG A 67 6.42 4.94 3.05
N ALA A 68 5.82 5.73 2.17
CA ALA A 68 6.26 7.09 1.87
C ALA A 68 6.28 7.97 3.12
N ALA A 69 5.21 7.94 3.92
CA ALA A 69 5.14 8.67 5.19
C ALA A 69 6.27 8.24 6.16
N ALA A 70 6.51 6.94 6.31
CA ALA A 70 7.62 6.45 7.14
C ALA A 70 8.99 6.90 6.61
N HIS A 71 9.19 6.92 5.28
CA HIS A 71 10.39 7.48 4.67
C HIS A 71 10.55 8.98 4.89
N THR A 72 9.46 9.76 4.90
CA THR A 72 9.53 11.19 5.24
C THR A 72 9.99 11.42 6.68
N SER A 73 9.52 10.60 7.63
CA SER A 73 10.01 10.65 9.03
C SER A 73 11.50 10.34 9.14
N LEU A 74 12.04 9.49 8.25
CA LEU A 74 13.47 9.18 8.16
C LEU A 74 14.27 10.19 7.33
N LYS A 75 13.66 11.28 6.84
CA LYS A 75 14.26 12.27 5.94
C LYS A 75 14.74 11.68 4.59
N ASN A 76 14.18 10.54 4.19
CA ASN A 76 14.48 9.85 2.94
C ASN A 76 13.56 10.33 1.81
N TRP A 77 13.66 11.60 1.45
CA TRP A 77 12.73 12.27 0.52
C TRP A 77 12.65 11.63 -0.87
N ARG A 78 13.79 11.17 -1.41
CA ARG A 78 13.83 10.53 -2.74
C ARG A 78 12.96 9.28 -2.78
N ARG A 79 13.15 8.38 -1.81
CA ARG A 79 12.36 7.14 -1.72
C ARG A 79 10.89 7.41 -1.42
N ALA A 80 10.61 8.41 -0.57
CA ALA A 80 9.23 8.81 -0.31
C ALA A 80 8.52 9.31 -1.58
N LEU A 81 9.22 10.04 -2.45
CA LEU A 81 8.67 10.52 -3.71
C LEU A 81 8.39 9.38 -4.69
N ASP A 82 9.30 8.42 -4.80
CA ASP A 82 9.13 7.26 -5.68
C ASP A 82 7.94 6.41 -5.21
N ASP A 83 7.82 6.15 -3.91
CA ASP A 83 6.67 5.46 -3.32
C ASP A 83 5.35 6.20 -3.56
N ALA A 84 5.35 7.53 -3.43
CA ALA A 84 4.17 8.35 -3.69
C ALA A 84 3.75 8.31 -5.16
N LYS A 85 4.71 8.33 -6.10
CA LYS A 85 4.44 8.18 -7.53
C LYS A 85 3.85 6.82 -7.85
N GLU A 86 4.40 5.74 -7.28
CA GLU A 86 3.85 4.40 -7.44
C GLU A 86 2.44 4.30 -6.86
N ALA A 87 2.19 4.88 -5.69
CA ALA A 87 0.86 4.90 -5.08
C ALA A 87 -0.17 5.61 -5.98
N LEU A 88 0.21 6.74 -6.58
CA LEU A 88 -0.62 7.47 -7.52
C LEU A 88 -0.89 6.68 -8.80
N ALA A 89 0.12 6.00 -9.35
CA ALA A 89 -0.05 5.15 -10.53
C ALA A 89 -1.04 4.00 -10.26
N VAL A 90 -0.92 3.34 -9.11
CA VAL A 90 -1.84 2.25 -8.71
C VAL A 90 -3.26 2.75 -8.49
N ARG A 91 -3.42 3.95 -7.90
CA ARG A 91 -4.75 4.57 -7.73
C ARG A 91 -5.37 4.95 -9.06
N ALA A 92 -4.61 5.58 -9.95
CA ALA A 92 -5.08 5.95 -11.27
C ALA A 92 -5.48 4.71 -12.10
N GLU A 93 -4.70 3.62 -12.02
CA GLU A 93 -5.05 2.34 -12.65
C GLU A 93 -6.35 1.75 -12.08
N HIS A 94 -6.50 1.77 -10.76
CA HIS A 94 -7.72 1.27 -10.11
C HIS A 94 -8.95 2.13 -10.43
N GLU A 95 -8.82 3.46 -10.43
CA GLU A 95 -9.90 4.39 -10.79
C GLU A 95 -10.29 4.22 -12.27
N ALA A 96 -9.31 4.09 -13.17
CA ALA A 96 -9.56 3.80 -14.58
C ALA A 96 -10.21 2.43 -14.82
N ARG A 97 -9.90 1.42 -14.00
CA ARG A 97 -10.49 0.08 -14.10
C ARG A 97 -11.88 -0.04 -13.46
N ALA A 98 -12.15 0.77 -12.44
CA ALA A 98 -13.47 0.87 -11.81
C ALA A 98 -14.49 1.61 -12.69
N GLU A 99 -14.03 2.30 -13.73
CA GLU A 99 -14.84 3.11 -14.64
C GLU A 99 -14.70 2.62 -16.10
N PRO A 100 -15.54 1.70 -16.60
CA PRO A 100 -15.79 1.62 -18.03
C PRO A 100 -16.80 2.65 -18.55
N GLU A 101 -17.32 3.59 -17.73
CA GLU A 101 -18.44 4.46 -18.14
C GLU A 101 -18.19 5.99 -18.08
N GLY A 102 -17.11 6.52 -17.45
CA GLY A 102 -17.13 7.95 -17.10
C GLY A 102 -16.00 8.90 -17.54
N CYS A 103 -14.82 8.46 -17.98
CA CYS A 103 -13.71 9.44 -18.13
C CYS A 103 -12.76 9.22 -19.32
N ALA A 104 -13.30 9.31 -20.53
CA ALA A 104 -12.53 9.63 -21.73
C ALA A 104 -12.22 11.14 -21.88
N ALA A 105 -12.46 11.97 -20.86
CA ALA A 105 -12.50 13.43 -21.01
C ALA A 105 -11.19 14.18 -20.68
N ALA A 106 -10.21 13.58 -19.98
CA ALA A 106 -9.04 14.35 -19.51
C ALA A 106 -7.83 14.36 -20.47
N ALA A 107 -7.82 13.53 -21.53
CA ALA A 107 -6.68 13.45 -22.45
C ALA A 107 -6.78 14.34 -23.69
N ALA A 108 -7.91 15.02 -23.94
CA ALA A 108 -8.11 15.82 -25.16
C ALA A 108 -7.78 17.33 -25.00
N ALA A 109 -7.51 17.84 -23.80
CA ALA A 109 -7.41 19.29 -23.56
C ALA A 109 -6.02 19.91 -23.81
N ALA A 110 -5.02 19.15 -24.27
CA ALA A 110 -3.65 19.66 -24.45
C ALA A 110 -3.18 19.74 -25.93
N ALA A 111 -4.03 19.43 -26.91
CA ALA A 111 -3.62 19.30 -28.31
C ALA A 111 -4.32 20.27 -29.30
N GLY A 112 -4.89 21.38 -28.82
CA GLY A 112 -5.58 22.32 -29.71
C GLY A 112 -5.75 23.72 -29.13
N ALA A 113 -4.71 24.53 -29.24
CA ALA A 113 -4.82 25.98 -29.33
C ALA A 113 -3.58 26.48 -30.08
N GLU A 114 -3.68 26.45 -31.42
CA GLU A 114 -2.98 27.42 -32.27
C GLU A 114 -3.43 28.84 -31.91
#